data_AF-A0AAJ5SR65-F1
#
_entry.id   AF-A0AAJ5SR65-F1
#
_cell.length_a   1.000
_cell.length_b   1.000
_cell.length_c   1.000
_cell.angle_alpha   90.00
_cell.angle_beta   90.00
_cell.angle_gamma   90.00
#
_symmetry.space_group_name_H-M   'P 1'
#
loop_
_entity.id
_entity.type
_entity.pdbx_description
1 polymer ?
#
loop_
_entity_poly.entity_id
_entity_poly.type
_entity_poly.pdbx_seq_one_letter_code
_entity_poly.pdbx_strand_id
1 'polypeptide(L)'
;MHLSKERYGIELYKLLKLLNFDNTAKTPVMEKVLEWARTYIDFSCMTVGTFHDTAPPSIDFYYEQDVPKSWLEEYDKKNYAQDDPVVHYALNIGGVFSWRDALFSFDTPRGREVIARRERHGLRQGYTYFMPTATTHSLEPKLLSLANVVPKSDAKCEYIIATLGVALCHLMDNVITESNLCKPPLNDSELQVLDWSAKGKSIWEIAQIINTPERTVKYHLINTYRKLEAANKTQAVSTAIRLGLLH
;
A
#
# COMPACT_ATOMS: atom_id res chain seq x y z
N MET A 1 12.57 -17.13 30.15
CA MET A 1 11.23 -17.76 30.04
C MET A 1 10.90 -17.87 28.56
N HIS A 2 11.17 -19.03 27.94
CA HIS A 2 10.95 -19.24 26.51
C HIS A 2 9.45 -19.32 26.22
N LEU A 3 8.92 -18.34 25.50
CA LEU A 3 7.54 -18.37 25.01
C LEU A 3 7.48 -19.33 23.80
N SER A 4 6.64 -20.37 23.88
CA SER A 4 6.47 -21.34 22.80
C SER A 4 5.74 -20.72 21.60
N LYS A 5 6.05 -21.18 20.38
CA LYS A 5 5.43 -20.73 19.11
C LYS A 5 3.89 -20.75 19.15
N GLU A 6 3.32 -21.68 19.92
CA GLU A 6 1.88 -21.87 20.09
C GLU A 6 1.20 -20.69 20.80
N ARG A 7 1.89 -20.02 21.73
CA ARG A 7 1.31 -18.92 22.50
C ARG A 7 1.16 -17.64 21.67
N TYR A 8 2.12 -17.37 20.78
CA TYR A 8 2.03 -16.26 19.82
C TYR A 8 0.86 -16.43 18.85
N GLY A 9 0.63 -17.65 18.36
CA GLY A 9 -0.50 -17.96 17.47
C GLY A 9 -1.87 -17.80 18.13
N ILE A 10 -2.00 -18.11 19.43
CA ILE A 10 -3.26 -17.96 20.16
C ILE A 10 -3.58 -16.48 20.43
N GLU A 11 -2.59 -15.67 20.80
CA GLU A 11 -2.80 -14.22 20.98
C GLU A 11 -3.11 -13.54 19.65
N LEU A 12 -2.44 -13.96 18.57
CA LEU A 12 -2.76 -13.51 17.22
C LEU A 12 -4.18 -13.89 16.81
N TYR A 13 -4.63 -15.13 17.04
CA TYR A 13 -5.99 -15.54 16.72
C TYR A 13 -7.03 -14.70 17.48
N LYS A 14 -6.76 -14.35 18.74
CA LYS A 14 -7.62 -13.45 19.52
C LYS A 14 -7.63 -12.04 18.95
N LEU A 15 -6.47 -11.53 18.55
CA LEU A 15 -6.34 -10.24 17.88
C LEU A 15 -7.09 -10.24 16.54
N LEU A 16 -6.80 -11.17 15.63
CA LEU A 16 -7.50 -11.36 14.34
C LEU A 16 -9.01 -11.50 14.52
N LYS A 17 -9.48 -12.18 15.57
CA LYS A 17 -10.92 -12.21 15.91
C LYS A 17 -11.48 -10.84 16.26
N LEU A 18 -10.75 -10.01 16.99
CA LEU A 18 -11.15 -8.62 17.25
C LEU A 18 -11.10 -7.78 15.95
N LEU A 19 -10.17 -8.08 15.03
CA LEU A 19 -10.05 -7.38 13.74
C LEU A 19 -11.24 -7.63 12.81
N ASN A 20 -11.89 -8.80 12.89
CA ASN A 20 -13.09 -9.12 12.10
C ASN A 20 -14.34 -8.31 12.48
N PHE A 21 -14.31 -7.50 13.54
CA PHE A 21 -15.47 -6.75 14.04
C PHE A 21 -15.41 -5.24 13.80
N ASP A 22 -14.27 -4.65 13.43
CA ASP A 22 -14.12 -3.19 13.31
C ASP A 22 -13.13 -2.81 12.19
N ASN A 23 -13.66 -2.42 11.03
CA ASN A 23 -12.98 -2.41 9.72
C ASN A 23 -12.47 -1.02 9.28
N THR A 24 -12.03 -0.15 10.21
CA THR A 24 -11.46 1.15 9.80
C THR A 24 -10.02 1.31 10.28
N ALA A 25 -9.09 1.64 9.38
CA ALA A 25 -7.64 1.77 9.65
C ALA A 25 -7.25 2.89 10.66
N LYS A 26 -8.23 3.62 11.21
CA LYS A 26 -8.06 4.72 12.18
C LYS A 26 -8.76 4.45 13.52
N THR A 27 -8.90 3.18 13.91
CA THR A 27 -9.62 2.78 15.14
C THR A 27 -8.70 2.44 16.33
N PRO A 28 -9.26 2.39 17.54
CA PRO A 28 -8.65 1.82 18.75
C PRO A 28 -8.04 0.41 18.58
N VAL A 29 -8.40 -0.28 17.50
CA VAL A 29 -7.87 -1.60 17.15
C VAL A 29 -6.40 -1.52 16.69
N MET A 30 -6.04 -0.53 15.88
CA MET A 30 -4.65 -0.31 15.46
C MET A 30 -3.76 -0.04 16.68
N GLU A 31 -4.24 0.78 17.62
CA GLU A 31 -3.55 1.06 18.87
C GLU A 31 -3.30 -0.21 19.68
N LYS A 32 -4.31 -1.08 19.83
CA LYS A 32 -4.16 -2.37 20.54
C LYS A 32 -3.18 -3.32 19.84
N VAL A 33 -3.19 -3.37 18.51
CA VAL A 33 -2.23 -4.17 17.73
C VAL A 33 -0.81 -3.65 17.94
N LEU A 34 -0.63 -2.33 17.98
CA LEU A 34 0.65 -1.70 18.24
C LEU A 34 1.12 -1.88 19.69
N GLU A 35 0.23 -1.75 20.66
CA GLU A 35 0.51 -2.05 22.06
C GLU A 35 0.98 -3.50 22.23
N TRP A 36 0.28 -4.45 21.61
CA TRP A 36 0.69 -5.84 21.58
C TRP A 36 2.09 -6.01 20.97
N ALA A 37 2.36 -5.43 19.80
CA ALA A 37 3.67 -5.50 19.17
C ALA A 37 4.77 -4.91 20.08
N ARG A 38 4.48 -3.78 20.72
CA ARG A 38 5.38 -3.10 21.66
C ARG A 38 5.65 -3.89 22.94
N THR A 39 4.89 -4.94 23.26
CA THR A 39 5.27 -5.86 24.35
C THR A 39 6.47 -6.75 24.01
N TYR A 40 6.74 -6.97 22.71
CA TYR A 40 7.78 -7.89 22.24
C TYR A 40 8.95 -7.19 21.54
N ILE A 41 8.67 -6.11 20.79
CA ILE A 41 9.66 -5.36 20.02
C ILE A 41 9.47 -3.85 20.24
N ASP A 42 10.55 -3.10 20.39
CA ASP A 42 10.53 -1.65 20.20
C ASP A 42 10.91 -1.31 18.76
N PHE A 43 10.42 -0.19 18.28
CA PHE A 43 10.75 0.40 16.98
C PHE A 43 10.54 1.91 17.06
N SER A 44 11.31 2.67 16.28
CA SER A 44 11.24 4.12 16.28
C SER A 44 10.16 4.67 15.35
N CYS A 45 9.89 3.99 14.24
CA CYS A 45 8.94 4.44 13.21
C CYS A 45 8.25 3.23 12.56
N MET A 46 7.05 3.45 12.04
CA MET A 46 6.30 2.45 11.28
C MET A 46 5.66 3.07 10.04
N THR A 47 5.72 2.37 8.91
CA THR A 47 4.96 2.68 7.69
C THR A 47 4.20 1.46 7.22
N VAL A 48 2.96 1.66 6.78
CA VAL A 48 2.18 0.64 6.07
C VAL A 48 1.68 1.23 4.76
N GLY A 49 1.93 0.52 3.66
CA GLY A 49 1.64 1.03 2.32
C GLY A 49 1.44 -0.07 1.29
N THR A 50 1.09 0.36 0.08
CA THR A 50 1.03 -0.46 -1.13
C THR A 50 2.11 -0.02 -2.09
N PHE A 51 2.63 -0.96 -2.89
CA PHE A 51 3.55 -0.63 -3.97
C PHE A 51 2.78 -0.59 -5.29
N HIS A 52 2.97 0.48 -6.05
CA HIS A 52 2.40 0.63 -7.38
C HIS A 52 3.49 0.52 -8.44
N ASP A 53 3.31 -0.43 -9.36
CA ASP A 53 4.17 -0.60 -10.53
C ASP A 53 3.77 0.41 -11.63
N THR A 54 3.91 1.69 -11.31
CA THR A 54 3.71 2.80 -12.25
C THR A 54 5.02 3.21 -12.90
N ALA A 55 4.97 4.14 -13.86
CA ALA A 55 6.15 4.76 -14.44
C ALA A 55 6.21 6.26 -14.07
N PRO A 56 6.97 6.67 -13.02
CA PRO A 56 7.85 5.86 -12.17
C PRO A 56 7.10 5.08 -11.07
N PRO A 57 7.71 4.01 -10.50
CA PRO A 57 7.10 3.27 -9.39
C PRO A 57 6.90 4.16 -8.17
N SER A 58 5.84 3.91 -7.41
CA SER A 58 5.53 4.67 -6.20
C SER A 58 5.08 3.77 -5.04
N ILE A 59 5.11 4.33 -3.84
CA ILE A 59 4.56 3.70 -2.65
C ILE A 59 3.51 4.66 -2.08
N ASP A 60 2.28 4.17 -1.97
CA ASP A 60 1.21 4.90 -1.32
C ASP A 60 1.12 4.43 0.13
N PHE A 61 1.46 5.32 1.06
CA PHE A 61 1.38 5.04 2.48
C PHE A 61 -0.03 5.31 3.02
N TYR A 62 -0.63 4.29 3.63
CA TYR A 62 -1.94 4.40 4.27
C TYR A 62 -1.83 4.74 5.75
N TYR A 63 -0.71 4.36 6.36
CA TYR A 63 -0.44 4.61 7.76
C TYR A 63 1.04 4.90 7.97
N GLU A 64 1.31 5.94 8.75
CA GLU A 64 2.65 6.40 9.10
C GLU A 64 2.65 6.76 10.59
N GLN A 65 3.62 6.25 11.34
CA GLN A 65 3.84 6.59 12.73
C GLN A 65 5.29 7.01 12.94
N ASP A 66 5.46 8.23 13.45
CA ASP A 66 6.74 8.81 13.86
C ASP A 66 7.80 8.86 12.74
N VAL A 67 7.37 8.75 11.48
CA VAL A 67 8.24 8.85 10.31
C VAL A 67 8.54 10.33 10.04
N PRO A 68 9.80 10.74 9.83
CA PRO A 68 10.11 12.11 9.48
C PRO A 68 9.43 12.52 8.18
N LYS A 69 8.55 13.52 8.22
CA LYS A 69 7.86 14.02 7.01
C LYS A 69 8.84 14.49 5.93
N SER A 70 9.94 15.11 6.34
CA SER A 70 11.03 15.53 5.44
C SER A 70 11.66 14.36 4.68
N TRP A 71 11.66 13.16 5.25
CA TRP A 71 12.13 11.97 4.57
C TRP A 71 11.14 11.52 3.50
N LEU A 72 9.85 11.47 3.83
CA LEU A 72 8.80 11.09 2.88
C LEU A 72 8.73 12.04 1.69
N GLU A 73 8.80 13.34 1.94
CA GLU A 73 8.85 14.38 0.89
C GLU A 73 10.09 14.24 0.00
N GLU A 74 11.28 13.98 0.59
CA GLU A 74 12.49 13.72 -0.21
C GLU A 74 12.36 12.44 -1.03
N TYR A 75 11.79 11.38 -0.44
CA TYR A 75 11.63 10.07 -1.06
C TYR A 75 10.74 10.13 -2.30
N ASP A 76 9.58 10.78 -2.18
CA ASP A 76 8.64 11.01 -3.27
C ASP A 76 9.25 11.90 -4.36
N LYS A 77 9.77 13.08 -3.98
CA LYS A 77 10.31 14.07 -4.94
C LYS A 77 11.47 13.51 -5.79
N LYS A 78 12.24 12.57 -5.25
CA LYS A 78 13.38 11.96 -5.94
C LYS A 78 13.06 10.60 -6.58
N ASN A 79 11.80 10.16 -6.52
CA ASN A 79 11.32 8.88 -7.01
C ASN A 79 12.15 7.70 -6.48
N TYR A 80 12.47 7.71 -5.17
CA TYR A 80 13.37 6.70 -4.60
C TYR A 80 12.79 5.29 -4.58
N ALA A 81 11.48 5.10 -4.71
CA ALA A 81 10.87 3.77 -4.81
C ALA A 81 11.50 2.90 -5.92
N GLN A 82 11.89 3.52 -7.05
CA GLN A 82 12.54 2.81 -8.17
C GLN A 82 13.98 2.38 -7.86
N ASP A 83 14.62 3.00 -6.87
CA ASP A 83 16.04 2.84 -6.55
C ASP A 83 16.25 2.14 -5.19
N ASP A 84 15.20 2.00 -4.38
CA ASP A 84 15.27 1.54 -3.00
C ASP A 84 15.55 0.03 -2.92
N PRO A 85 16.71 -0.40 -2.36
CA PRO A 85 17.05 -1.80 -2.20
C PRO A 85 15.99 -2.60 -1.43
N VAL A 86 15.30 -1.99 -0.47
CA VAL A 86 14.26 -2.65 0.32
C VAL A 86 13.05 -3.01 -0.55
N VAL A 87 12.67 -2.13 -1.48
CA VAL A 87 11.56 -2.37 -2.43
C VAL A 87 11.93 -3.47 -3.41
N HIS A 88 13.12 -3.39 -4.02
CA HIS A 88 13.61 -4.41 -4.95
C HIS A 88 13.72 -5.79 -4.28
N TYR A 89 14.19 -5.85 -3.05
CA TYR A 89 14.29 -7.10 -2.31
C TYR A 89 12.91 -7.65 -1.92
N ALA A 90 11.98 -6.78 -1.50
CA ALA A 90 10.62 -7.14 -1.17
C ALA A 90 9.91 -7.86 -2.32
N LEU A 91 9.99 -7.28 -3.52
CA LEU A 91 9.35 -7.81 -4.74
C LEU A 91 9.88 -9.18 -5.16
N ASN A 92 11.11 -9.52 -4.79
CA ASN A 92 11.74 -10.79 -5.17
C ASN A 92 11.48 -11.94 -4.18
N ILE A 93 11.42 -11.66 -2.87
CA ILE A 93 11.44 -12.71 -1.84
C ILE A 93 10.11 -12.82 -1.09
N GLY A 94 9.43 -11.69 -0.86
CA GLY A 94 8.28 -11.62 0.02
C GLY A 94 8.58 -11.98 1.49
N GLY A 95 7.55 -11.98 2.33
CA GLY A 95 7.68 -12.30 3.75
C GLY A 95 8.46 -11.24 4.54
N VAL A 96 9.06 -11.64 5.66
CA VAL A 96 9.85 -10.74 6.51
C VAL A 96 11.33 -10.83 6.18
N PHE A 97 11.98 -9.67 6.11
CA PHE A 97 13.42 -9.59 5.95
C PHE A 97 13.98 -8.35 6.65
N SER A 98 15.28 -8.40 6.98
CA SER A 98 15.98 -7.23 7.52
C SER A 98 16.42 -6.31 6.38
N TRP A 99 16.44 -5.00 6.61
CA TRP A 99 16.94 -4.06 5.61
C TRP A 99 18.38 -4.40 5.21
N ARG A 100 19.19 -4.90 6.16
CA ARG A 100 20.57 -5.30 5.91
C ARG A 100 20.68 -6.37 4.82
N ASP A 101 19.80 -7.36 4.82
CA ASP A 101 19.80 -8.42 3.79
C ASP A 101 19.46 -7.86 2.40
N ALA A 102 18.53 -6.90 2.36
CA ALA A 102 18.20 -6.18 1.14
C ALA A 102 19.40 -5.37 0.61
N LEU A 103 20.15 -4.70 1.50
CA LEU A 103 21.33 -3.93 1.12
C LEU A 103 22.43 -4.81 0.51
N PHE A 104 22.62 -6.02 1.04
CA PHE A 104 23.62 -6.95 0.51
C PHE A 104 23.27 -7.49 -0.87
N SER A 105 21.97 -7.59 -1.18
CA SER A 105 21.49 -8.20 -2.41
C SER A 105 21.33 -7.21 -3.56
N PHE A 106 21.16 -5.91 -3.24
CA PHE A 106 20.93 -4.86 -4.23
C PHE A 106 21.81 -3.63 -3.94
N ASP A 107 23.09 -3.70 -4.35
CA ASP A 107 24.05 -2.61 -4.21
C ASP A 107 24.21 -1.83 -5.53
N THR A 108 23.50 -0.71 -5.64
CA THR A 108 23.64 0.25 -6.73
C THR A 108 24.05 1.63 -6.20
N PRO A 109 24.67 2.51 -7.01
CA PRO A 109 25.01 3.87 -6.57
C PRO A 109 23.81 4.67 -6.07
N ARG A 110 22.66 4.53 -6.74
CA ARG A 110 21.39 5.18 -6.35
C ARG A 110 20.81 4.54 -5.10
N GLY A 111 20.81 3.22 -5.00
CA GLY A 111 20.40 2.52 -3.77
C GLY A 111 21.24 2.93 -2.56
N ARG A 112 22.56 3.08 -2.72
CA ARG A 112 23.46 3.63 -1.70
C ARG A 112 23.12 5.07 -1.31
N GLU A 113 22.71 5.91 -2.26
CA GLU A 113 22.18 7.24 -1.95
C GLU A 113 20.92 7.16 -1.08
N VAL A 114 19.94 6.31 -1.46
CA VAL A 114 18.70 6.11 -0.69
C VAL A 114 19.02 5.75 0.75
N ILE A 115 19.90 4.77 0.97
CA ILE A 115 20.31 4.33 2.31
C ILE A 115 20.96 5.47 3.09
N ALA A 116 21.95 6.13 2.51
CA ALA A 116 22.68 7.20 3.19
C ALA A 116 21.78 8.39 3.54
N ARG A 117 20.78 8.69 2.70
CA ARG A 117 19.78 9.73 2.97
C ARG A 117 18.83 9.30 4.07
N ARG A 118 18.30 8.08 4.01
CA ARG A 118 17.44 7.47 5.03
C ARG A 118 18.11 7.49 6.41
N GLU A 119 19.40 7.14 6.48
CA GLU A 119 20.20 7.16 7.71
C GLU A 119 20.36 8.56 8.32
N ARG A 120 20.48 9.61 7.50
CA ARG A 120 20.55 11.01 7.99
C ARG A 120 19.26 11.45 8.68
N HIS A 121 18.13 10.85 8.32
CA HIS A 121 16.85 11.03 8.99
C HIS A 121 16.67 10.10 10.21
N GLY A 122 17.72 9.37 10.62
CA GLY A 122 17.70 8.49 11.79
C GLY A 122 17.15 7.09 11.53
N LEU A 123 16.79 6.76 10.30
CA LEU A 123 16.20 5.48 9.91
C LEU A 123 17.30 4.50 9.45
N ARG A 124 18.05 3.95 10.40
CA ARG A 124 19.33 3.27 10.08
C ARG A 124 19.19 1.81 9.72
N GLN A 125 18.43 1.09 10.53
CA GLN A 125 18.19 -0.33 10.37
C GLN A 125 16.71 -0.60 10.54
N GLY A 126 16.26 -1.79 10.17
CA GLY A 126 14.85 -2.10 10.24
C GLY A 126 14.51 -3.43 9.59
N TYR A 127 13.22 -3.71 9.59
CA TYR A 127 12.65 -4.87 8.96
C TYR A 127 11.47 -4.45 8.11
N THR A 128 11.25 -5.21 7.04
CA THR A 128 10.08 -5.07 6.20
C THR A 128 9.38 -6.42 6.12
N TYR A 129 8.06 -6.40 6.27
CA TYR A 129 7.18 -7.49 5.87
C TYR A 129 6.55 -7.11 4.54
N PHE A 130 6.65 -7.98 3.55
CA PHE A 130 6.03 -7.83 2.25
C PHE A 130 5.05 -8.96 1.98
N MET A 131 3.82 -8.62 1.66
CA MET A 131 2.80 -9.53 1.18
C MET A 131 2.68 -9.33 -0.34
N PRO A 132 3.21 -10.24 -1.17
CA PRO A 132 3.05 -10.15 -2.61
C PRO A 132 1.58 -10.36 -3.01
N THR A 133 1.21 -9.80 -4.16
CA THR A 133 -0.11 -9.95 -4.78
C THR A 133 -0.27 -11.37 -5.33
N ALA A 134 -0.62 -12.32 -4.46
CA ALA A 134 -0.84 -13.72 -4.86
C ALA A 134 -1.75 -14.52 -3.91
N THR A 135 -2.57 -13.86 -3.09
CA THR A 135 -3.63 -14.55 -2.33
C THR A 135 -5.00 -14.09 -2.81
N THR A 136 -5.97 -15.00 -2.80
CA THR A 136 -7.30 -14.89 -3.43
C THR A 136 -8.17 -13.70 -2.99
N HIS A 137 -7.68 -12.85 -2.08
CA HIS A 137 -8.44 -11.76 -1.46
C HIS A 137 -7.76 -10.38 -1.50
N SER A 138 -6.50 -10.26 -1.95
CA SER A 138 -5.81 -8.96 -2.02
C SER A 138 -5.46 -8.59 -3.46
N LEU A 139 -5.88 -7.40 -3.88
CA LEU A 139 -5.72 -6.88 -5.24
C LEU A 139 -4.37 -6.17 -5.45
N GLU A 140 -3.66 -5.81 -4.37
CA GLU A 140 -2.43 -5.01 -4.43
C GLU A 140 -1.36 -5.53 -3.44
N PRO A 141 -0.06 -5.39 -3.76
CA PRO A 141 1.01 -5.82 -2.88
C PRO A 141 1.10 -4.89 -1.68
N LYS A 142 1.26 -5.46 -0.48
CA LYS A 142 1.29 -4.66 0.76
C LYS A 142 2.62 -4.79 1.46
N LEU A 143 3.04 -3.70 2.08
CA LEU A 143 4.28 -3.66 2.85
C LEU A 143 4.08 -2.98 4.20
N LEU A 144 4.67 -3.58 5.23
CA LEU A 144 4.88 -3.00 6.54
C LEU A 144 6.39 -2.81 6.69
N SER A 145 6.85 -1.61 7.02
CA SER A 145 8.25 -1.37 7.37
C SER A 145 8.37 -0.77 8.77
N LEU A 146 9.31 -1.29 9.55
CA LEU A 146 9.63 -0.86 10.90
C LEU A 146 11.09 -0.42 10.98
N ALA A 147 11.33 0.78 11.49
CA ALA A 147 12.66 1.33 11.66
C ALA A 147 13.19 1.11 13.09
N ASN A 148 14.51 0.90 13.18
CA ASN A 148 15.29 0.73 14.40
C ASN A 148 14.69 -0.29 15.38
N VAL A 149 14.33 -1.46 14.85
CA VAL A 149 13.71 -2.52 15.66
C VAL A 149 14.68 -3.05 16.71
N VAL A 150 14.22 -3.15 17.96
CA VAL A 150 14.96 -3.72 19.10
C VAL A 150 14.11 -4.81 19.78
N PRO A 151 14.56 -6.08 19.79
CA PRO A 151 13.90 -7.14 20.56
C PRO A 151 13.90 -6.83 22.06
N LYS A 152 12.78 -7.03 22.76
CA LYS A 152 12.69 -6.95 24.24
C LYS A 152 13.03 -8.25 24.96
N SER A 153 13.16 -9.35 24.22
CA SER A 153 13.48 -10.68 24.73
C SER A 153 14.18 -11.48 23.64
N ASP A 154 14.63 -12.69 23.95
CA ASP A 154 15.18 -13.65 22.97
C ASP A 154 14.13 -14.19 21.97
N ALA A 155 12.94 -13.58 21.92
CA ALA A 155 11.95 -13.85 20.90
C ALA A 155 12.50 -13.48 19.51
N LYS A 156 12.26 -14.35 18.53
CA LYS A 156 12.62 -14.08 17.14
C LYS A 156 11.74 -12.95 16.58
N CYS A 157 12.31 -11.74 16.46
CA CYS A 157 11.61 -10.55 15.97
C CYS A 157 10.90 -10.77 14.64
N GLU A 158 11.49 -11.52 13.72
CA GLU A 158 10.87 -11.82 12.42
C GLU A 158 9.49 -12.45 12.55
N TYR A 159 9.26 -13.33 13.54
CA TYR A 159 7.94 -13.91 13.74
C TYR A 159 6.93 -12.88 14.24
N ILE A 160 7.34 -11.98 15.13
CA ILE A 160 6.47 -10.90 15.62
C ILE A 160 6.14 -9.94 14.47
N ILE A 161 7.13 -9.59 13.65
CA ILE A 161 6.96 -8.71 12.50
C ILE A 161 6.09 -9.37 11.42
N ALA A 162 6.28 -10.67 11.16
CA ALA A 162 5.45 -11.42 10.22
C ALA A 162 4.00 -11.44 10.68
N THR A 163 3.82 -11.71 11.98
CA THR A 163 2.51 -11.75 12.63
C THR A 163 1.80 -10.40 12.53
N LEU A 164 2.52 -9.33 12.88
CA LEU A 164 2.04 -7.95 12.78
C LEU A 164 1.71 -7.59 11.33
N GLY A 165 2.60 -7.90 10.40
CA GLY A 165 2.45 -7.65 8.97
C GLY A 165 1.21 -8.31 8.38
N VAL A 166 1.00 -9.60 8.66
CA VAL A 166 -0.21 -10.34 8.26
C VAL A 166 -1.47 -9.67 8.82
N ALA A 167 -1.50 -9.37 10.12
CA ALA A 167 -2.66 -8.76 10.76
C ALA A 167 -3.00 -7.38 10.17
N LEU A 168 -2.01 -6.51 9.99
CA LEU A 168 -2.20 -5.16 9.44
C LEU A 168 -2.57 -5.19 7.96
N CYS A 169 -1.95 -6.06 7.16
CA CYS A 169 -2.29 -6.20 5.75
C CYS A 169 -3.74 -6.70 5.58
N HIS A 170 -4.20 -7.64 6.40
CA HIS A 170 -5.59 -8.11 6.35
C HIS A 170 -6.61 -7.05 6.77
N LEU A 171 -6.30 -6.26 7.81
CA LEU A 171 -7.14 -5.11 8.18
C LEU A 171 -7.34 -4.17 7.00
N MET A 172 -6.27 -3.94 6.24
CA MET A 172 -6.35 -3.10 5.05
C MET A 172 -7.17 -3.73 3.94
N ASP A 173 -7.18 -5.05 3.74
CA ASP A 173 -8.06 -5.66 2.73
C ASP A 173 -9.52 -5.43 3.09
N ASN A 174 -9.89 -5.50 4.36
CA ASN A 174 -11.27 -5.24 4.76
C ASN A 174 -11.66 -3.76 4.56
N VAL A 175 -10.76 -2.83 4.92
CA VAL A 175 -10.95 -1.38 4.68
C VAL A 175 -11.01 -1.08 3.18
N ILE A 176 -10.10 -1.65 2.39
CA ILE A 176 -10.03 -1.46 0.94
C ILE A 176 -11.23 -2.14 0.26
N THR A 177 -11.71 -3.27 0.76
CA THR A 177 -12.92 -3.96 0.25
C THR A 177 -14.18 -3.14 0.52
N GLU A 178 -14.31 -2.50 1.69
CA GLU A 178 -15.39 -1.53 1.93
C GLU A 178 -15.22 -0.26 1.09
N SER A 179 -14.00 0.21 0.84
CA SER A 179 -13.74 1.29 -0.11
C SER A 179 -14.05 0.87 -1.56
N ASN A 180 -13.91 -0.41 -1.90
CA ASN A 180 -14.30 -1.01 -3.17
C ASN A 180 -15.83 -1.20 -3.27
N LEU A 181 -16.54 -1.37 -2.15
CA LEU A 181 -18.00 -1.19 -2.09
C LEU A 181 -18.40 0.29 -2.28
N CYS A 182 -17.46 1.21 -2.03
CA CYS A 182 -17.53 2.63 -2.42
C CYS A 182 -16.84 2.96 -3.75
N LYS A 183 -16.44 1.96 -4.57
CA LYS A 183 -16.10 2.26 -5.97
C LYS A 183 -17.35 2.89 -6.58
N PRO A 184 -17.23 4.06 -7.22
CA PRO A 184 -18.38 4.61 -7.91
C PRO A 184 -18.92 3.56 -8.87
N PRO A 185 -20.22 3.25 -8.84
CA PRO A 185 -20.81 2.21 -9.66
C PRO A 185 -20.85 2.70 -11.11
N LEU A 186 -19.70 2.74 -11.77
CA LEU A 186 -19.58 2.95 -13.19
C LEU A 186 -20.05 1.69 -13.88
N ASN A 187 -20.95 1.85 -14.85
CA ASN A 187 -21.33 0.74 -15.71
C ASN A 187 -20.31 0.57 -16.85
N ASP A 188 -20.38 -0.56 -17.55
CA ASP A 188 -19.43 -0.89 -18.63
C ASP A 188 -19.38 0.19 -19.72
N SER A 189 -20.52 0.82 -20.02
CA SER A 189 -20.60 1.90 -21.01
C SER A 189 -19.91 3.19 -20.52
N GLU A 190 -20.01 3.52 -19.24
CA GLU A 190 -19.32 4.66 -18.62
C GLU A 190 -17.80 4.43 -18.58
N LEU A 191 -17.36 3.23 -18.21
CA LEU A 191 -15.94 2.85 -18.23
C LEU A 191 -15.38 2.89 -19.65
N GLN A 192 -16.07 2.31 -20.62
CA GLN A 192 -15.63 2.26 -22.01
C GLN A 192 -15.51 3.67 -22.61
N VAL A 193 -16.47 4.56 -22.33
CA VAL A 193 -16.42 5.95 -22.78
C VAL A 193 -15.27 6.72 -22.09
N LEU A 194 -15.05 6.48 -20.79
CA LEU A 194 -13.96 7.13 -20.05
C LEU A 194 -12.58 6.66 -20.54
N ASP A 195 -12.40 5.39 -20.87
CA ASP A 195 -11.16 4.81 -21.40
C ASP A 195 -10.77 5.47 -22.74
N TRP A 196 -11.70 5.52 -23.71
CA TRP A 196 -11.42 6.20 -24.98
C TRP A 196 -11.19 7.70 -24.80
N SER A 197 -11.89 8.32 -23.86
CA SER A 197 -11.64 9.71 -23.48
C SER A 197 -10.22 9.88 -22.92
N ALA A 198 -9.76 8.99 -22.03
CA ALA A 198 -8.40 9.00 -21.49
C ALA A 198 -7.34 8.92 -22.59
N LYS A 199 -7.60 8.12 -23.64
CA LYS A 199 -6.79 7.99 -24.87
C LYS A 199 -6.85 9.20 -25.81
N GLY A 200 -7.47 10.31 -25.39
CA GLY A 200 -7.51 11.57 -26.14
C GLY A 200 -8.56 11.64 -27.23
N LYS A 201 -9.47 10.65 -27.34
CA LYS A 201 -10.53 10.68 -28.35
C LYS A 201 -11.57 11.75 -28.06
N SER A 202 -12.03 12.40 -29.13
CA SER A 202 -13.15 13.32 -29.11
C SER A 202 -14.48 12.59 -28.94
N ILE A 203 -15.52 13.29 -28.49
CA ILE A 203 -16.87 12.70 -28.31
C ILE A 203 -17.38 12.08 -29.62
N TRP A 204 -17.13 12.74 -30.75
CA TRP A 204 -17.50 12.23 -32.06
C TRP A 204 -16.75 10.94 -32.41
N GLU A 205 -15.42 10.89 -32.21
CA GLU A 205 -14.65 9.66 -32.44
C GLU A 205 -15.11 8.52 -31.53
N ILE A 206 -15.35 8.80 -30.25
CA ILE A 206 -15.85 7.79 -29.30
C ILE A 206 -17.19 7.26 -29.78
N ALA A 207 -18.13 8.13 -30.16
CA ALA A 207 -19.43 7.77 -30.70
C ALA A 207 -19.34 6.80 -31.90
N GLN A 208 -18.35 7.03 -32.78
CA GLN A 208 -18.08 6.12 -33.90
C GLN A 208 -17.49 4.79 -33.42
N ILE A 209 -16.51 4.81 -32.50
CA ILE A 209 -15.82 3.62 -32.00
C ILE A 209 -16.77 2.67 -31.28
N ILE A 210 -17.65 3.19 -30.42
CA ILE A 210 -18.59 2.38 -29.62
C ILE A 210 -19.99 2.31 -30.23
N ASN A 211 -20.16 2.75 -31.48
CA ASN A 211 -21.41 2.76 -32.24
C ASN A 211 -22.61 3.30 -31.44
N THR A 212 -22.44 4.47 -30.82
CA THR A 212 -23.42 5.07 -29.90
C THR A 212 -23.58 6.56 -30.21
N PRO A 213 -24.80 7.15 -30.15
CA PRO A 213 -24.97 8.57 -30.44
C PRO A 213 -24.12 9.49 -29.55
N GLU A 214 -23.57 10.58 -30.09
CA GLU A 214 -22.75 11.55 -29.34
C GLU A 214 -23.42 12.09 -28.07
N ARG A 215 -24.74 12.30 -28.12
CA ARG A 215 -25.53 12.73 -26.95
C ARG A 215 -25.44 11.74 -25.78
N THR A 216 -25.39 10.44 -26.09
CA THR A 216 -25.32 9.36 -25.12
C THR A 216 -23.90 9.24 -24.59
N VAL A 217 -22.88 9.42 -25.44
CA VAL A 217 -21.46 9.54 -25.00
C VAL A 217 -21.29 10.70 -24.02
N LYS A 218 -21.84 11.88 -24.33
CA LYS A 218 -21.83 13.04 -23.41
C LYS A 218 -22.51 12.72 -22.08
N TYR A 219 -23.66 12.06 -22.13
CA TYR A 219 -24.40 11.64 -20.95
C TYR A 219 -23.58 10.70 -20.05
N HIS A 220 -22.92 9.68 -20.64
CA HIS A 220 -22.04 8.78 -19.90
C HIS A 220 -20.86 9.52 -19.27
N LEU A 221 -20.21 10.45 -19.98
CA LEU A 221 -19.12 11.25 -19.42
C LEU A 221 -19.58 12.10 -18.23
N ILE A 222 -20.72 12.78 -18.32
CA ILE A 222 -21.26 13.60 -17.23
C ILE A 222 -21.56 12.74 -16.00
N ASN A 223 -22.20 11.58 -16.20
CA ASN A 223 -22.47 10.65 -15.10
C ASN A 223 -21.20 10.10 -14.48
N THR A 224 -20.20 9.80 -15.32
CA THR A 224 -18.90 9.32 -14.87
C THR A 224 -18.19 10.37 -14.01
N TYR A 225 -18.17 11.64 -14.45
CA TYR A 225 -17.59 12.74 -13.68
C TYR A 225 -18.30 12.95 -12.35
N ARG A 226 -19.64 12.90 -12.35
CA ARG A 226 -20.43 12.99 -11.13
C ARG A 226 -20.14 11.85 -10.16
N LYS A 227 -20.06 10.61 -10.66
CA LYS A 227 -19.78 9.41 -9.85
C LYS A 227 -18.35 9.42 -9.30
N LEU A 228 -17.37 9.90 -10.09
CA LEU A 228 -15.97 10.03 -9.68
C LEU A 228 -15.68 11.33 -8.89
N GLU A 229 -16.71 12.14 -8.59
CA GLU A 229 -16.58 13.46 -7.95
C GLU A 229 -15.53 14.36 -8.63
N ALA A 230 -15.44 14.28 -9.95
CA ALA A 230 -14.47 14.99 -10.76
C ALA A 230 -15.09 16.22 -11.41
N ALA A 231 -14.39 17.36 -11.33
CA ALA A 231 -14.83 18.61 -11.96
C ALA A 231 -14.55 18.65 -13.46
N ASN A 232 -13.62 17.85 -13.95
CA ASN A 232 -13.22 17.82 -15.36
C ASN A 232 -12.66 16.45 -15.78
N LYS A 233 -12.45 16.30 -17.09
CA LYS A 233 -11.91 15.09 -17.73
C LYS A 233 -10.60 14.62 -17.09
N THR A 234 -9.64 15.52 -16.91
CA THR A 234 -8.31 15.18 -16.39
C THR A 234 -8.41 14.62 -14.97
N GLN A 235 -9.21 15.26 -14.12
CA GLN A 235 -9.46 14.79 -12.76
C GLN A 235 -10.19 13.44 -12.76
N ALA A 236 -11.16 13.24 -13.65
CA ALA A 236 -11.88 11.97 -13.75
C ALA A 236 -10.97 10.82 -14.17
N VAL A 237 -10.11 11.04 -15.17
CA VAL A 237 -9.13 10.04 -15.63
C VAL A 237 -8.11 9.74 -14.54
N SER A 238 -7.54 10.76 -13.89
CA SER A 238 -6.60 10.58 -12.77
C SER A 238 -7.21 9.80 -11.61
N THR A 239 -8.45 10.13 -11.22
CA THR A 239 -9.17 9.40 -10.17
C THR A 239 -9.48 7.97 -10.59
N ALA A 240 -9.88 7.73 -11.84
CA ALA A 240 -10.18 6.38 -12.32
C ALA A 240 -8.94 5.48 -12.38
N ILE A 241 -7.77 6.02 -12.77
CA ILE A 241 -6.48 5.31 -12.72
C ILE A 241 -6.12 4.97 -11.27
N ARG A 242 -6.21 5.95 -10.35
CA ARG A 242 -5.94 5.76 -8.91
C ARG A 242 -6.84 4.68 -8.28
N LEU A 243 -8.08 4.54 -8.76
CA LEU A 243 -9.03 3.52 -8.28
C LEU A 243 -8.90 2.16 -9.00
N GLY A 244 -7.94 2.01 -9.92
CA GLY A 244 -7.74 0.80 -10.71
C GLY A 244 -8.91 0.48 -11.65
N LEU A 245 -9.67 1.49 -12.07
CA LEU A 245 -10.79 1.38 -13.02
C LEU A 245 -10.33 1.50 -14.48
N LEU A 246 -9.16 2.10 -14.70
CA LEU A 246 -8.50 2.24 -15.99
C LEU A 246 -7.03 1.82 -15.85
N HIS A 247 -6.45 1.35 -16.95
CA HIS A 247 -5.06 0.87 -17.05
C HIS A 247 -4.34 1.56 -18.20
#